data_AF-A0A7Y2L3L6-F1
#
_entry.id   AF-A0A7Y2L3L6-F1
#
_cell.length_a   1.000
_cell.length_b   1.000
_cell.length_c   1.000
_cell.angle_alpha   90.00
_cell.angle_beta   90.00
_cell.angle_gamma   90.00
#
_symmetry.space_group_name_H-M   'P 1'
#
loop_
_entity.id
_entity.type
_entity.pdbx_description
1 polymer ?
#
loop_
_entity_poly.entity_id
_entity_poly.type
_entity_poly.pdbx_seq_one_letter_code
_entity_poly.pdbx_strand_id
1 'polypeptide(L)'
;MTSLAGKSAISLSRIAIYAVLIFAVLLYLVPLVVMLLTSFKTPEDISTGNLLSWPAVVTGIGWVKAWATVDGYFWNSIKITVPAVLVSTAIGALNGYVLSMWRFRGSQ
;
A
#
# COMPACT_ATOMS: atom_id res chain seq x y z
N MET A 1 -3.89 -42.95 -28.34
CA MET A 1 -2.56 -42.58 -27.79
C MET A 1 -2.42 -41.06 -27.85
N THR A 2 -3.07 -40.34 -26.95
CA THR A 2 -2.97 -38.86 -26.85
C THR A 2 -1.77 -38.53 -25.97
N SER A 3 -0.76 -37.92 -26.59
CA SER A 3 0.48 -37.54 -25.92
C SER A 3 0.21 -36.52 -24.81
N LEU A 4 0.44 -36.93 -23.56
CA LEU A 4 0.55 -36.07 -22.40
C LEU A 4 1.90 -35.35 -22.45
N ALA A 5 2.06 -34.42 -23.40
CA ALA A 5 3.22 -33.55 -23.44
C ALA A 5 3.10 -32.55 -22.27
N GLY A 6 3.78 -32.88 -21.17
CA GLY A 6 3.85 -32.06 -19.97
C GLY A 6 4.24 -30.62 -20.32
N LYS A 7 3.38 -29.67 -19.96
CA LYS A 7 3.70 -28.24 -20.06
C LYS A 7 4.94 -28.00 -19.21
N SER A 8 6.04 -27.60 -19.86
CA SER A 8 7.29 -27.24 -19.22
C SER A 8 7.03 -26.36 -17.99
N ALA A 9 7.51 -26.84 -16.85
CA ALA A 9 7.50 -26.12 -15.60
C ALA A 9 8.40 -24.89 -15.74
N ILE A 10 7.80 -23.71 -15.58
CA ILE A 10 8.44 -22.38 -15.60
C ILE A 10 8.92 -21.94 -17.01
N SER A 11 8.13 -21.07 -17.63
CA SER A 11 8.52 -20.32 -18.84
C SER A 11 9.51 -19.20 -18.48
N LEU A 12 10.55 -19.02 -19.31
CA LEU A 12 11.53 -17.93 -19.18
C LEU A 12 10.86 -16.54 -19.11
N SER A 13 9.75 -16.34 -19.84
CA SER A 13 8.97 -15.11 -19.79
C SER A 13 8.38 -14.85 -18.40
N ARG A 14 7.93 -15.90 -17.69
CA ARG A 14 7.41 -15.76 -16.31
C ARG A 14 8.52 -15.40 -15.34
N ILE A 15 9.71 -15.98 -15.49
CA ILE A 15 10.88 -15.63 -14.67
C ILE A 15 11.23 -14.16 -14.88
N ALA A 16 11.31 -13.70 -16.14
CA ALA A 16 11.60 -12.31 -16.45
C ALA A 16 10.55 -11.34 -15.85
N ILE A 17 9.26 -11.66 -15.98
CA ILE A 17 8.18 -10.87 -15.37
C ILE A 17 8.36 -10.80 -13.85
N TYR A 18 8.55 -11.93 -13.18
CA TYR A 18 8.70 -11.94 -11.72
C TYR A 18 9.99 -11.24 -11.26
N ALA A 19 11.09 -11.37 -11.99
CA ALA A 19 12.32 -10.64 -11.69
C ALA A 19 12.10 -9.12 -11.74
N VAL A 20 11.41 -8.63 -12.78
CA VAL A 20 11.06 -7.21 -12.91
C VAL A 20 10.10 -6.77 -11.80
N LEU A 21 9.09 -7.57 -11.48
CA LEU A 21 8.14 -7.25 -10.40
C LEU A 21 8.83 -7.21 -9.03
N ILE A 22 9.70 -8.17 -8.72
CA ILE A 22 10.48 -8.19 -7.48
C ILE A 22 11.41 -6.98 -7.41
N PHE A 23 12.11 -6.66 -8.50
CA PHE A 23 12.95 -5.48 -8.57
C PHE A 23 12.16 -4.19 -8.32
N ALA A 24 11.00 -4.04 -8.95
CA ALA A 24 10.11 -2.90 -8.71
C ALA A 24 9.67 -2.84 -7.24
N VAL A 25 9.24 -3.95 -6.65
CA VAL A 25 8.85 -4.03 -5.23
C VAL A 25 10.00 -3.59 -4.32
N LEU A 26 11.22 -4.08 -4.55
CA LEU A 26 12.38 -3.70 -3.74
C LEU A 26 12.63 -2.19 -3.82
N LEU A 27 12.61 -1.60 -5.03
CA LEU A 27 12.78 -0.16 -5.19
C LEU A 27 11.70 0.66 -4.45
N TYR A 28 10.43 0.23 -4.54
CA TYR A 28 9.34 0.91 -3.84
C TYR A 28 9.41 0.74 -2.31
N LEU A 29 9.93 -0.39 -1.83
CA LEU A 29 10.02 -0.66 -0.39
C LEU A 29 11.21 0.03 0.28
N VAL A 30 12.29 0.35 -0.43
CA VAL A 30 13.47 1.04 0.14
C VAL A 30 13.08 2.28 0.99
N PRO A 31 12.36 3.29 0.47
CA PRO A 31 12.00 4.45 1.28
C PRO A 31 11.09 4.09 2.46
N LEU A 32 10.18 3.12 2.29
CA LEU A 32 9.30 2.68 3.35
C LEU A 32 10.07 2.00 4.49
N VAL A 33 11.04 1.15 4.17
CA VAL A 33 11.92 0.50 5.15
C VAL A 33 12.76 1.54 5.89
N VAL A 34 13.32 2.52 5.19
CA VAL A 34 14.09 3.61 5.81
C VAL A 34 13.23 4.43 6.77
N MET A 35 12.00 4.77 6.37
CA MET A 35 11.06 5.49 7.23
C MET A 35 10.68 4.67 8.47
N LEU A 36 10.44 3.36 8.31
CA LEU A 36 10.13 2.47 9.44
C LEU A 36 11.32 2.36 10.40
N LEU A 37 12.53 2.10 9.91
CA LEU A 37 13.74 2.03 10.74
C LEU A 37 13.97 3.35 11.49
N THR A 38 13.78 4.48 10.82
CA THR A 38 13.94 5.82 11.41
C THR A 38 12.86 6.11 12.45
N SER A 39 11.63 5.60 12.28
CA SER A 39 10.55 5.78 13.26
C SER A 39 10.85 5.19 14.64
N PHE A 40 11.78 4.22 14.69
CA PHE A 40 12.24 3.59 15.92
C PHE A 40 13.61 4.08 16.42
N LYS A 41 14.24 5.05 15.74
CA LYS A 41 15.50 5.65 16.17
C LYS A 41 15.28 6.68 17.28
N THR A 42 16.28 6.86 18.12
CA THR A 42 16.33 7.98 19.08
C THR A 42 16.58 9.31 18.33
N PRO A 43 16.19 10.47 18.90
CA PRO A 43 16.53 11.77 18.30
C PRO A 43 18.04 11.95 18.07
N GLU A 44 18.85 11.43 18.99
CA GLU A 44 20.30 11.44 18.90
C GLU A 44 20.80 10.62 17.71
N ASP A 45 20.28 9.39 17.52
CA ASP A 45 20.60 8.53 16.37
C ASP A 45 20.23 9.18 15.03
N ILE A 46 19.14 9.94 14.99
CA ILE A 46 18.72 10.68 13.78
C ILE A 46 19.68 11.85 13.51
N SER A 47 20.12 12.56 14.56
CA SER A 47 20.99 13.74 14.45
C SER A 47 22.43 13.42 14.00
N THR A 48 22.91 12.20 14.23
CA THR A 48 24.28 11.77 13.85
C THR A 48 24.45 11.45 12.35
N GLY A 49 23.37 11.53 11.56
CA GLY A 49 23.45 11.63 10.09
C GLY A 49 23.47 10.31 9.31
N ASN A 50 23.49 9.15 9.97
CA ASN A 50 23.37 7.86 9.27
C ASN A 50 21.93 7.36 9.25
N LEU A 51 21.12 7.85 8.31
CA LEU A 51 19.72 7.47 8.19
C LEU A 51 19.52 6.01 7.77
N LEU A 52 20.44 5.49 6.95
CA LEU A 52 20.40 4.12 6.42
C LEU A 52 20.96 3.06 7.38
N SER A 53 21.65 3.45 8.46
CA SER A 53 22.11 2.48 9.45
C SER A 53 20.96 1.86 10.22
N TRP A 54 21.22 0.67 10.74
CA TRP A 54 20.39 0.09 11.78
C TRP A 54 20.37 0.98 13.03
N PRO A 55 19.22 1.09 13.73
CA PRO A 55 19.15 1.80 15.01
C PRO A 55 20.09 1.16 16.03
N ALA A 56 20.87 1.98 16.74
CA ALA A 56 21.68 1.50 17.85
C ALA A 56 20.80 1.08 19.03
N VAL A 57 19.71 1.83 19.25
CA VAL A 57 18.67 1.53 20.23
C VAL A 57 17.30 1.63 19.55
N VAL A 58 16.52 0.55 19.62
CA VAL A 58 15.13 0.53 19.13
C VAL A 58 14.23 1.12 20.20
N THR A 59 13.53 2.21 19.89
CA THR A 59 12.62 2.90 20.82
C THR A 59 11.27 3.22 20.20
N GLY A 60 10.20 3.07 20.97
CA GLY A 60 8.84 3.47 20.57
C GLY A 60 8.50 4.93 20.89
N ILE A 61 9.45 5.72 21.42
CA ILE A 61 9.16 7.08 21.91
C ILE A 61 8.62 8.02 20.82
N GLY A 62 9.09 7.85 19.58
CA GLY A 62 8.58 8.59 18.42
C GLY A 62 7.09 8.36 18.20
N TRP A 63 6.64 7.10 18.28
CA TRP A 63 5.23 6.73 18.16
C TRP A 63 4.37 7.30 19.27
N VAL A 64 4.84 7.22 20.53
CA VAL A 64 4.09 7.77 21.68
C VAL A 64 3.93 9.29 21.56
N LYS A 65 5.02 10.00 21.24
CA LYS A 65 5.00 11.46 21.05
C LYS A 65 4.14 11.87 19.86
N ALA A 66 4.26 11.17 18.74
CA ALA A 66 3.45 11.41 17.55
C ALA A 66 1.96 11.22 17.86
N TRP A 67 1.58 10.10 18.48
CA TRP A 67 0.19 9.81 18.81
C TRP A 67 -0.43 10.86 19.72
N ALA A 68 0.30 11.30 20.76
CA ALA A 68 -0.13 12.38 21.64
C ALA A 68 -0.40 13.73 20.92
N THR A 69 0.13 13.90 19.71
CA THR A 69 -0.07 15.10 18.88
C THR A 69 -1.16 14.89 17.82
N VAL A 70 -1.28 13.68 17.27
CA VAL A 70 -2.13 13.42 16.09
C VAL A 70 -3.47 12.74 16.39
N ASP A 71 -3.69 12.27 17.62
CA ASP A 71 -4.87 11.49 17.99
C ASP A 71 -6.21 12.13 17.56
N GLY A 72 -6.42 13.42 17.86
CA GLY A 72 -7.63 14.15 17.53
C GLY A 72 -7.78 14.36 16.02
N TYR A 73 -6.68 14.67 15.33
CA TYR A 73 -6.67 14.85 13.87
C TYR A 73 -6.97 13.54 13.14
N PHE A 74 -6.42 12.43 13.63
CA PHE A 74 -6.68 11.09 13.09
C PHE A 74 -8.17 10.74 13.15
N TRP A 75 -8.82 10.97 14.30
CA TRP A 75 -10.26 10.75 14.42
C TRP A 75 -11.10 11.72 13.60
N ASN A 76 -10.66 12.96 13.42
CA ASN A 76 -11.34 13.89 12.52
C ASN A 76 -11.27 13.41 11.06
N SER A 77 -10.12 12.91 10.61
CA SER A 77 -9.99 12.29 9.29
C SER A 77 -10.92 11.09 9.15
N ILE A 78 -11.00 10.20 10.15
CA ILE A 78 -11.94 9.06 10.12
C ILE A 78 -13.39 9.53 9.98
N LYS A 79 -13.79 10.53 10.79
CA LYS A 79 -15.15 11.08 10.76
C LYS A 79 -15.52 11.71 9.42
N ILE A 80 -14.54 12.16 8.64
CA ILE A 80 -14.76 12.73 7.29
C ILE A 80 -14.72 11.63 6.24
N THR A 81 -13.66 10.81 6.23
CA THR A 81 -13.40 9.82 5.18
C THR A 81 -14.44 8.71 5.16
N VAL A 82 -14.85 8.19 6.32
CA VAL A 82 -15.80 7.07 6.39
C VAL A 82 -17.16 7.42 5.76
N PRO A 83 -17.87 8.48 6.18
CA PRO A 83 -19.14 8.81 5.54
C PRO A 83 -18.97 9.22 4.08
N ALA A 84 -17.88 9.92 3.72
CA ALA A 84 -17.62 10.30 2.34
C ALA A 84 -17.46 9.08 1.42
N VAL A 85 -16.70 8.07 1.84
CA VAL A 85 -16.52 6.82 1.07
C VAL A 85 -17.83 6.04 0.98
N LEU A 86 -18.58 5.93 2.08
CA LEU A 86 -19.86 5.23 2.10
C LEU A 86 -20.87 5.86 1.12
N VAL A 87 -21.06 7.17 1.19
CA VAL A 87 -22.01 7.89 0.34
C VAL A 87 -21.56 7.86 -1.12
N SER A 88 -20.29 8.15 -1.41
CA SER A 88 -19.77 8.15 -2.78
C SER A 88 -19.82 6.76 -3.41
N THR A 89 -19.49 5.71 -2.65
CA THR A 89 -19.55 4.33 -3.11
C THR A 89 -20.98 3.88 -3.34
N ALA A 90 -21.92 4.23 -2.45
CA ALA A 90 -23.33 3.90 -2.63
C ALA A 90 -23.89 4.55 -3.89
N ILE A 91 -23.65 5.85 -4.10
CA ILE A 91 -24.09 6.57 -5.31
C ILE A 91 -23.40 5.98 -6.56
N GLY A 92 -22.10 5.70 -6.48
CA GLY A 92 -21.33 5.09 -7.56
C GLY A 92 -21.85 3.69 -7.94
N ALA A 93 -22.20 2.87 -6.96
CA ALA A 93 -22.76 1.55 -7.16
C ALA A 93 -24.16 1.61 -7.79
N LEU A 94 -25.01 2.54 -7.36
CA LEU A 94 -26.33 2.76 -7.96
C LEU A 94 -26.20 3.18 -9.43
N ASN A 95 -25.35 4.15 -9.72
CA ASN A 95 -25.10 4.59 -11.10
C ASN A 95 -24.47 3.48 -11.95
N GLY A 96 -23.50 2.76 -11.40
CA GLY A 96 -22.88 1.60 -12.05
C GLY A 96 -23.90 0.50 -12.36
N TYR A 97 -24.85 0.24 -11.45
CA TYR A 97 -25.93 -0.71 -11.68
C TYR A 97 -26.86 -0.28 -12.83
N VAL A 98 -27.29 0.99 -12.84
CA VAL A 98 -28.14 1.52 -13.92
C VAL A 98 -27.44 1.40 -15.27
N LEU A 99 -26.16 1.78 -15.36
CA LEU A 99 -25.41 1.76 -16.63
C LEU A 99 -25.07 0.35 -17.12
N SER A 100 -24.87 -0.61 -16.20
CA SER A 100 -24.49 -1.99 -16.57
C SER A 100 -25.68 -2.91 -16.82
N MET A 101 -26.81 -2.68 -16.13
CA MET A 101 -27.95 -3.61 -16.15
C MET A 101 -29.21 -3.02 -16.79
N TRP A 102 -29.34 -1.71 -16.91
CA TRP A 102 -30.52 -1.08 -17.52
C TRP A 102 -30.28 -0.70 -18.98
N ARG A 103 -31.10 -1.21 -19.90
CA ARG A 103 -31.10 -0.78 -21.31
C ARG A 103 -31.81 0.57 -21.43
N PHE A 104 -31.04 1.65 -21.51
CA PHE A 104 -31.55 3.00 -21.79
C PHE A 104 -31.56 3.30 -23.31
N ARG A 105 -32.36 4.28 -23.75
CA ARG A 105 -32.37 4.73 -25.15
C ARG A 105 -30.98 5.28 -25.52
N GLY A 106 -30.24 4.54 -26.35
CA GLY A 106 -28.84 4.82 -26.71
C GLY A 106 -27.80 3.85 -26.12
N SER A 107 -28.20 2.77 -25.44
CA SER A 107 -27.29 1.76 -24.87
C SER A 107 -26.77 0.73 -25.89
N GLN A 108 -26.63 1.12 -27.16
CA GLN A 108 -25.93 0.38 -28.21
C GLN A 108 -25.02 1.33 -28.97
#